data_AF-W7PPR9-F1
#
_entry.id   AF-W7PPR9-F1
#
_cell.length_a   1.000
_cell.length_b   1.000
_cell.length_c   1.000
_cell.angle_alpha   90.00
_cell.angle_beta   90.00
_cell.angle_gamma   90.00
#
_symmetry.space_group_name_H-M   'P 1'
#
loop_
_entity.id
_entity.type
_entity.pdbx_description
1 polymer ?
#
loop_
_entity_poly.entity_id
_entity_poly.type
_entity_poly.pdbx_seq_one_letter_code
_entity_poly.pdbx_strand_id
1 'polypeptide(L)'
;MKHGLRPSRSTLTRWAPASMPSAGLLLVTGLVVACLITATVVINISHLTREQYVRLQQLERERDQLQTEWGQLLLEESAWSSPARIERLAIERLEMRLPHVNEVEVIRP
;
A
#
# COMPACT_ATOMS: atom_id res chain seq x y z
N MET A 1 -58.61 77.97 20.91
CA MET A 1 -58.07 77.13 22.00
C MET A 1 -57.27 75.99 21.37
N LYS A 2 -56.01 75.86 21.79
CA LYS A 2 -54.97 75.06 21.16
C LYS A 2 -54.81 73.78 22.00
N HIS A 3 -55.36 72.67 21.56
CA HIS A 3 -54.96 71.34 22.04
C HIS A 3 -54.91 70.50 20.77
N GLY A 4 -53.78 70.13 20.22
CA GLY A 4 -52.49 69.83 20.83
C GLY A 4 -52.04 68.59 20.08
N LEU A 5 -51.35 68.79 18.96
CA LEU A 5 -50.75 67.73 18.18
C LEU A 5 -49.93 66.84 19.12
N ARG A 6 -50.21 65.54 19.15
CA ARG A 6 -49.29 64.56 19.74
C ARG A 6 -49.01 63.44 18.75
N PRO A 7 -47.73 63.03 18.65
CA PRO A 7 -47.15 62.61 17.39
C PRO A 7 -47.25 61.10 17.15
N SER A 8 -47.28 60.77 15.86
CA SER A 8 -46.86 59.48 15.32
C SER A 8 -45.48 59.10 15.88
N ARG A 9 -45.38 57.93 16.50
CA ARG A 9 -44.12 57.26 16.81
C ARG A 9 -44.11 55.92 16.09
N SER A 10 -43.73 56.00 14.83
CA SER A 10 -43.36 54.91 13.95
C SER A 10 -42.28 54.02 14.60
N THR A 11 -42.57 52.72 14.64
CA THR A 11 -41.65 51.64 14.24
C THR A 11 -40.16 51.92 14.40
N LEU A 12 -39.60 51.56 15.56
CA LEU A 12 -38.20 51.18 15.62
C LEU A 12 -38.15 49.66 15.70
N THR A 13 -37.96 49.03 14.55
CA THR A 13 -37.58 47.62 14.39
C THR A 13 -36.38 47.32 15.27
N ARG A 14 -36.63 46.77 16.45
CA ARG A 14 -35.59 46.21 17.32
C ARG A 14 -35.48 44.71 17.05
N TRP A 15 -35.16 44.36 15.80
CA TRP A 15 -34.55 43.07 15.47
C TRP A 15 -33.14 42.98 16.10
N ALA A 16 -33.11 42.81 17.41
CA ALA A 16 -31.94 42.31 18.09
C ALA A 16 -32.21 40.82 18.31
N PRO A 17 -31.60 39.89 17.56
CA PRO A 17 -31.59 38.51 18.01
C PRO A 17 -30.82 38.53 19.34
N ALA A 18 -31.56 38.36 20.44
CA ALA A 18 -30.98 38.02 21.73
C ALA A 18 -30.49 36.55 21.63
N SER A 19 -29.46 36.31 20.83
CA SER A 19 -28.83 35.00 20.73
C SER A 19 -27.75 34.91 21.80
N MET A 20 -28.16 34.76 23.06
CA MET A 20 -27.36 33.90 23.92
C MET A 20 -27.47 32.51 23.30
N PRO A 21 -26.38 31.93 22.76
CA PRO A 21 -26.48 30.63 22.14
C PRO A 21 -26.89 29.66 23.24
N SER A 22 -28.07 29.06 23.09
CA SER A 22 -28.48 27.97 23.97
C SER A 22 -27.41 26.88 23.88
N ALA A 23 -27.11 26.21 25.00
CA ALA A 23 -26.06 25.19 25.05
C ALA A 23 -26.22 24.12 23.94
N GLY A 24 -27.46 23.86 23.51
CA GLY A 24 -27.76 23.00 22.38
C GLY A 24 -27.22 23.51 21.04
N LEU A 25 -27.29 24.82 20.76
CA LEU A 25 -26.75 25.39 19.52
C LEU A 25 -25.23 25.19 19.44
N LEU A 26 -24.51 25.44 20.55
CA LEU A 26 -23.06 25.23 20.64
C LEU A 26 -22.68 23.77 20.42
N LEU A 27 -23.43 22.84 21.02
CA LEU A 27 -23.23 21.40 20.84
C LEU A 27 -23.43 20.99 19.38
N VAL A 28 -24.51 21.45 18.74
CA VAL A 28 -24.78 21.14 17.32
C VAL A 28 -23.68 21.69 16.42
N THR A 29 -23.26 22.95 16.62
CA THR A 29 -22.16 23.52 15.84
C THR A 29 -20.85 22.77 16.05
N GLY A 30 -20.55 22.37 17.29
CA GLY A 30 -19.37 21.56 17.59
C GLY A 30 -19.40 20.20 16.90
N LEU A 31 -20.56 19.54 16.89
CA LEU A 31 -20.73 18.25 16.20
C LEU A 31 -20.55 18.39 14.68
N VAL A 32 -21.09 19.45 14.08
CA VAL A 32 -20.91 19.72 12.63
C VAL A 32 -19.44 19.92 12.31
N VAL A 33 -18.73 20.73 13.10
CA VAL A 33 -17.28 20.96 12.92
C VAL A 33 -16.50 19.65 13.08
N ALA A 34 -16.79 18.86 14.11
CA ALA A 34 -16.15 17.56 14.32
C ALA A 34 -16.39 16.61 13.14
N CYS A 35 -17.60 16.59 12.58
CA CYS A 35 -17.93 15.77 11.41
C CYS A 35 -17.16 16.21 10.16
N LEU A 36 -17.04 17.52 9.91
CA LEU A 36 -16.26 18.07 8.79
C LEU A 36 -14.76 17.76 8.92
N ILE A 37 -14.21 17.89 10.13
CA ILE A 37 -12.82 17.52 10.42
C ILE A 37 -12.63 16.03 10.14
N THR A 38 -13.51 15.18 10.66
CA THR A 38 -13.44 13.73 10.47
C THR A 38 -13.50 13.37 8.98
N ALA A 39 -14.42 13.95 8.23
CA ALA A 39 -14.53 13.72 6.79
C ALA A 39 -13.22 14.08 6.06
N THR A 40 -12.64 15.24 6.38
CA THR A 40 -11.38 15.71 5.77
C THR A 40 -10.20 14.79 6.12
N VAL A 41 -10.11 14.37 7.40
CA VAL A 41 -9.07 13.46 7.88
C VAL A 41 -9.18 12.10 7.18
N VAL A 42 -10.39 11.53 7.06
CA VAL A 42 -10.62 10.25 6.39
C VAL A 42 -10.19 10.32 4.92
N ILE A 43 -10.53 11.40 4.22
CA ILE A 43 -10.12 11.60 2.82
C ILE A 43 -8.59 11.63 2.71
N ASN A 44 -7.91 12.37 3.61
CA ASN A 44 -6.46 12.47 3.60
C ASN A 44 -5.78 11.12 3.88
N ILE A 45 -6.28 10.38 4.89
CA ILE A 45 -5.77 9.04 5.20
C ILE A 45 -5.96 8.09 4.02
N SER A 46 -7.11 8.14 3.34
CA SER A 46 -7.37 7.32 2.16
C SER A 46 -6.39 7.63 1.03
N HIS A 47 -6.10 8.92 0.80
CA HIS A 47 -5.15 9.35 -0.21
C HIS A 47 -3.72 8.86 0.09
N LEU A 48 -3.24 9.07 1.32
CA LEU A 48 -1.92 8.62 1.77
C LEU A 48 -1.79 7.10 1.69
N THR A 49 -2.83 6.37 2.12
CA THR A 49 -2.87 4.91 2.04
C THR A 49 -2.73 4.45 0.60
N ARG A 50 -3.47 5.07 -0.33
CA ARG A 50 -3.39 4.73 -1.76
C ARG A 50 -1.99 4.96 -2.31
N GLU A 51 -1.35 6.07 -1.97
CA GLU A 51 -0.01 6.40 -2.45
C GLU A 51 1.06 5.42 -1.91
N GLN A 52 1.02 5.14 -0.60
CA GLN A 52 1.89 4.15 0.03
C GLN A 52 1.69 2.75 -0.56
N TYR A 53 0.45 2.36 -0.81
CA TYR A 53 0.12 1.07 -1.40
C TYR A 53 0.64 0.96 -2.83
N VAL A 54 0.51 2.01 -3.65
CA VAL A 54 1.09 2.05 -5.01
C VAL A 54 2.60 1.87 -4.96
N ARG A 55 3.29 2.53 -4.03
CA ARG A 55 4.74 2.40 -3.86
C ARG A 55 5.14 0.99 -3.45
N LEU A 56 4.40 0.38 -2.51
CA LEU A 56 4.63 -1.01 -2.12
C LEU A 56 4.48 -1.96 -3.32
N GLN A 57 3.38 -1.80 -4.07
CA GLN A 57 3.11 -2.62 -5.26
C GLN A 57 4.19 -2.46 -6.34
N GLN A 58 4.82 -1.29 -6.47
CA GLN A 58 5.95 -1.10 -7.37
C GLN A 58 7.17 -1.92 -6.94
N LEU A 59 7.54 -1.84 -5.65
CA LEU A 59 8.67 -2.58 -5.10
C LEU A 59 8.45 -4.10 -5.17
N GLU A 60 7.23 -4.57 -4.91
CA GLU A 60 6.88 -6.00 -5.05
C GLU A 60 7.04 -6.47 -6.49
N ARG A 61 6.59 -5.68 -7.47
CA ARG A 61 6.77 -6.01 -8.90
C ARG A 61 8.24 -6.07 -9.30
N GLU A 62 9.05 -5.11 -8.83
CA GLU A 62 10.49 -5.11 -9.10
C GLU A 62 11.16 -6.35 -8.50
N ARG A 63 10.83 -6.70 -7.25
CA ARG A 63 11.30 -7.94 -6.63
C ARG A 63 10.91 -9.17 -7.44
N ASP A 64 9.65 -9.28 -7.86
CA ASP A 64 9.16 -10.43 -8.61
C ASP A 64 9.82 -10.55 -9.99
N GLN A 65 10.10 -9.43 -10.65
CA GLN A 65 10.89 -9.38 -11.88
C GLN A 65 12.31 -9.91 -11.66
N LEU A 66 13.02 -9.37 -10.66
CA LEU A 66 14.37 -9.82 -10.32
C LEU A 66 14.41 -11.30 -9.93
N GLN A 67 13.40 -11.79 -9.20
CA GLN A 67 13.30 -13.20 -8.84
C GLN A 67 13.08 -14.10 -10.06
N THR A 68 12.33 -13.61 -11.05
CA THR A 68 12.13 -14.32 -12.31
C THR A 68 13.43 -14.39 -13.11
N GLU A 69 14.13 -13.26 -13.26
CA GLU A 69 15.44 -13.21 -13.92
C GLU A 69 16.46 -14.10 -13.22
N TRP A 70 16.53 -14.05 -11.89
CA TRP A 70 17.38 -14.94 -11.11
C TRP A 70 17.06 -16.41 -11.34
N GLY A 71 15.77 -16.76 -11.39
CA GLY A 71 15.33 -18.12 -11.70
C GLY A 71 15.77 -18.57 -13.10
N GLN A 72 15.68 -17.69 -14.09
CA GLN A 72 16.18 -17.96 -15.44
C GLN A 72 17.69 -18.17 -15.45
N LEU A 73 18.45 -17.29 -14.81
CA LEU A 73 19.90 -17.40 -14.68
C LEU A 73 20.33 -18.69 -13.97
N LEU A 74 19.59 -19.11 -12.93
CA LEU A 74 19.88 -20.36 -12.23
C LEU A 74 19.61 -21.59 -13.10
N LEU A 75 18.56 -21.55 -13.92
CA LEU A 75 18.28 -22.60 -14.89
C LEU A 75 19.38 -22.65 -15.96
N GLU A 76 19.82 -21.50 -16.46
CA GLU A 76 20.99 -21.40 -17.35
C GLU A 76 22.24 -21.98 -16.67
N GLU A 77 22.57 -21.56 -15.44
CA GLU A 77 23.73 -22.07 -14.73
C GLU A 77 23.64 -23.58 -14.49
N SER A 78 22.49 -24.11 -14.07
CA SER A 78 22.29 -25.55 -13.88
C SER A 78 22.44 -26.35 -15.19
N ALA A 79 22.02 -25.78 -16.33
CA ALA A 79 22.21 -26.39 -17.64
C ALA A 79 23.69 -26.41 -18.06
N TRP A 80 24.50 -25.46 -17.59
CA TRP A 80 25.94 -25.37 -17.87
C TRP A 80 26.80 -26.04 -16.77
N SER A 81 26.25 -26.25 -15.58
CA SER A 81 26.89 -26.83 -14.38
C SER A 81 26.60 -28.33 -14.20
N SER A 82 25.69 -28.91 -14.97
CA SER A 82 25.37 -30.34 -14.89
C SER A 82 26.58 -31.18 -15.35
N PRO A 83 26.85 -32.38 -14.79
CA PRO A 83 28.12 -33.13 -14.74
C PRO A 83 28.88 -33.38 -16.05
N ALA A 84 28.33 -32.99 -17.20
CA ALA A 84 28.92 -33.16 -18.53
C ALA A 84 30.35 -32.65 -18.64
N ARG A 85 30.73 -31.58 -17.93
CA ARG A 85 32.13 -31.11 -17.93
C ARG A 85 33.06 -32.03 -17.15
N ILE A 86 32.61 -32.53 -16.00
CA ILE A 86 33.38 -33.46 -15.16
C ILE A 86 33.45 -34.83 -15.84
N GLU A 87 32.35 -35.29 -16.43
CA GLU A 87 32.24 -36.52 -17.21
C GLU A 87 33.11 -36.46 -18.48
N ARG A 88 33.08 -35.36 -19.25
CA ARG A 88 34.02 -35.17 -20.37
C ARG A 88 35.46 -35.20 -19.90
N LEU A 89 35.78 -34.50 -18.81
CA LEU A 89 37.15 -34.46 -18.30
C LEU A 89 37.58 -35.86 -17.80
N ALA A 90 36.69 -36.62 -17.18
CA ALA A 90 36.96 -37.99 -16.74
C ALA A 90 37.13 -38.97 -17.91
N ILE A 91 36.34 -38.83 -18.97
CA ILE A 91 36.48 -39.64 -20.18
C ILE A 91 37.75 -39.26 -20.95
N GLU A 92 38.02 -37.96 -21.14
CA GLU A 92 39.13 -37.47 -21.97
C GLU A 92 40.49 -37.49 -21.26
N ARG A 93 40.54 -37.22 -19.94
CA ARG A 93 41.81 -37.14 -19.18
C ARG A 93 42.11 -38.38 -18.35
N LEU A 94 41.08 -39.12 -17.94
CA LEU A 94 41.22 -40.30 -17.07
C LEU A 94 40.83 -41.59 -17.78
N GLU A 95 40.49 -41.55 -19.08
CA GLU A 95 40.02 -42.67 -19.89
C GLU A 95 38.90 -43.50 -19.22
N MET A 96 38.11 -42.88 -18.34
CA MET A 96 37.04 -43.60 -17.66
C MET A 96 35.97 -44.05 -18.66
N ARG A 97 35.56 -45.31 -18.54
CA ARG A 97 34.50 -45.95 -19.34
C ARG A 97 33.47 -46.49 -18.36
N LEU A 98 32.19 -46.48 -18.73
CA LEU A 98 31.19 -47.18 -17.91
C LEU A 98 31.50 -48.68 -17.92
N PRO A 99 31.71 -49.32 -16.75
CA PRO A 99 31.98 -50.75 -16.67
C PRO A 99 30.75 -51.54 -17.11
N HIS A 100 30.99 -52.64 -17.83
CA HIS A 100 29.91 -53.51 -18.29
C HIS A 100 29.34 -54.30 -17.09
N VAL A 101 28.08 -54.77 -17.15
CA VAL A 101 27.39 -55.48 -16.05
C VAL A 101 28.20 -56.66 -15.46
N ASN A 102 29.14 -57.21 -16.22
CA ASN A 102 29.99 -58.34 -15.80
C ASN A 102 31.24 -57.93 -14.99
N GLU A 103 31.52 -56.63 -14.82
CA GLU A 103 32.68 -56.10 -14.08
C GLU A 103 32.30 -55.50 -12.72
N VAL A 104 31.02 -55.56 -12.33
CA VAL A 104 30.51 -54.98 -11.08
C VAL A 104 30.53 -56.03 -9.97
N GLU A 105 31.51 -55.94 -9.08
CA GLU A 105 31.58 -56.78 -7.87
C GLU A 105 31.02 -56.03 -6.66
N VAL A 106 29.92 -56.55 -6.10
CA VAL A 106 29.26 -55.96 -4.93
C VAL A 106 29.85 -56.56 -3.66
N ILE A 107 30.70 -55.79 -2.99
CA ILE A 107 31.23 -56.17 -1.68
C ILE A 107 30.15 -55.88 -0.64
N ARG A 108 29.63 -56.95 -0.01
CA ARG A 108 28.72 -56.83 1.14
C ARG A 108 29.53 -56.57 2.40
N PRO A 109 29.05 -55.72 3.32
CA PRO A 109 29.75 -55.36 4.54
C PRO A 109 29.93 -56.54 5.50
#